data_AF-A0A1J3DS72-F1
#
_entry.id   AF-A0A1J3DS72-F1
#
_cell.length_a   1.000
_cell.length_b   1.000
_cell.length_c   1.000
_cell.angle_alpha   90.00
_cell.angle_beta   90.00
_cell.angle_gamma   90.00
#
_symmetry.space_group_name_H-M   'P 1'
#
loop_
_entity.id
_entity.type
_entity.pdbx_description
1 polymer ?
#
loop_
_entity_poly.entity_id
_entity_poly.type
_entity_poly.pdbx_seq_one_letter_code
_entity_poly.pdbx_strand_id
1 'polypeptide(L)'
;MNKNLSLCVNIWNLCRNYVVQYLIENNVSAAKLLMQFRMHYAELATQKFSSHVVEKCRRKYPESRAEIVRELLSVQNFEHLLQDPFGNYVVQTALSVTKGPVRSTLVEKVYRYGKLNSSPYCRKIFSKSSILKK
;
A
#
# COMPACT_ATOMS: atom_id res chain seq x y z
N MET A 1 10.67 8.01 -24.81
CA MET A 1 10.42 8.64 -23.50
C MET A 1 9.32 7.86 -22.78
N ASN A 2 9.66 7.23 -21.66
CA ASN A 2 8.81 6.25 -20.97
C ASN A 2 7.56 6.91 -20.36
N LYS A 3 6.37 6.41 -20.71
CA LYS A 3 5.08 6.84 -20.14
C LYS A 3 5.04 6.77 -18.60
N ASN A 4 5.89 5.95 -17.99
CA ASN A 4 6.04 5.80 -16.54
C ASN A 4 6.60 7.05 -15.82
N LEU A 5 7.46 7.85 -16.48
CA LEU A 5 7.94 9.10 -15.87
C LEU A 5 6.85 10.18 -15.85
N SER A 6 5.96 10.21 -16.84
CA SER A 6 4.86 11.18 -16.89
C SER A 6 3.81 10.90 -15.81
N LEU A 7 3.49 9.63 -15.55
CA LEU A 7 2.64 9.21 -14.43
C LEU A 7 3.27 9.54 -13.08
N CYS A 8 4.55 9.24 -12.86
CA CYS A 8 5.24 9.58 -11.61
C CYS A 8 5.37 11.10 -11.38
N VAL A 9 5.62 11.90 -12.42
CA VAL A 9 5.68 13.37 -12.33
C VAL A 9 4.29 13.97 -12.10
N ASN A 10 3.25 13.42 -12.71
CA ASN A 10 1.87 13.82 -12.43
C ASN A 10 1.47 13.46 -10.99
N ILE A 11 1.77 12.24 -10.52
CA ILE A 11 1.53 11.80 -9.14
C ILE A 11 2.32 12.65 -8.13
N TRP A 12 3.57 13.00 -8.43
CA TRP A 12 4.40 13.88 -7.61
C TRP A 12 3.78 15.26 -7.39
N ASN A 13 3.19 15.84 -8.44
CA ASN A 13 2.47 17.13 -8.36
C ASN A 13 1.06 16.98 -7.74
N LEU A 14 0.38 15.87 -8.01
CA LEU A 14 -0.96 15.55 -7.48
C LEU A 14 -0.96 15.36 -5.95
N CYS A 15 0.09 14.77 -5.38
CA CYS A 15 0.08 14.39 -3.96
C CYS A 15 0.35 15.54 -2.98
N ARG A 16 0.86 16.69 -3.43
CA ARG A 16 1.24 17.79 -2.51
C ARG A 16 0.07 18.73 -2.15
N ASN A 17 -1.05 18.67 -2.89
CA ASN A 17 -2.28 19.43 -2.62
C ASN A 17 -3.51 18.87 -3.36
N TYR A 18 -3.32 18.32 -4.57
CA TYR A 18 -4.41 17.97 -5.48
C TYR A 18 -5.26 16.78 -5.02
N VAL A 19 -4.79 15.75 -4.31
CA VAL A 19 -5.71 14.68 -3.87
C VAL A 19 -6.76 15.21 -2.89
N VAL A 20 -6.35 16.07 -1.96
CA VAL A 20 -7.27 16.71 -1.01
C VAL A 20 -8.10 17.78 -1.71
N GLN A 21 -7.50 18.62 -2.58
CA GLN A 21 -8.21 19.63 -3.37
C GLN A 21 -9.18 19.00 -4.39
N TYR A 22 -8.79 18.00 -5.17
CA TYR A 22 -9.62 17.25 -6.11
C TYR A 22 -10.78 16.52 -5.43
N LEU A 23 -10.54 15.89 -4.27
CA LEU A 23 -11.62 15.28 -3.48
C LEU A 23 -12.64 16.33 -3.00
N ILE A 24 -12.20 17.55 -2.72
CA ILE A 24 -13.04 18.69 -2.31
C ILE A 24 -13.73 19.34 -3.52
N GLU A 25 -13.00 19.60 -4.60
CA GLU A 25 -13.44 20.35 -5.79
C GLU A 25 -14.34 19.54 -6.71
N ASN A 26 -14.16 18.22 -6.80
CA ASN A 26 -14.84 17.40 -7.80
C ASN A 26 -15.93 16.49 -7.21
N ASN A 27 -16.23 16.56 -5.91
CA ASN A 27 -17.13 15.62 -5.21
C ASN A 27 -16.86 14.15 -5.59
N VAL A 28 -15.59 13.83 -5.89
CA VAL A 28 -15.23 12.54 -6.49
C VAL A 28 -15.47 11.46 -5.45
N SER A 29 -16.42 10.57 -5.75
CA SER A 29 -16.57 9.34 -5.00
C SER A 29 -15.22 8.64 -5.05
N ALA A 30 -14.65 8.36 -3.88
CA ALA A 30 -13.30 7.81 -3.82
C ALA A 30 -13.16 6.47 -4.55
N ALA A 31 -14.26 5.81 -4.91
CA ALA A 31 -14.32 4.69 -5.84
C ALA A 31 -13.67 5.02 -7.20
N LYS A 32 -13.90 6.21 -7.78
CA LYS A 32 -13.23 6.63 -9.03
C LYS A 32 -11.73 6.80 -8.84
N LEU A 33 -11.31 7.33 -7.69
CA LEU A 33 -9.90 7.52 -7.32
C LEU A 33 -9.20 6.16 -7.15
N LEU A 34 -9.84 5.22 -6.46
CA LEU A 34 -9.39 3.84 -6.33
C LEU A 34 -9.24 3.14 -7.70
N MET A 35 -10.11 3.44 -8.65
CA MET A 35 -10.01 2.91 -10.01
C MET A 35 -8.78 3.43 -10.75
N GLN A 36 -8.39 4.69 -10.54
CA GLN A 36 -7.18 5.27 -11.14
C GLN A 36 -5.88 4.73 -10.52
N PHE A 37 -5.93 4.27 -9.27
CA PHE A 37 -4.77 3.71 -8.57
C PHE A 37 -4.54 2.22 -8.84
N ARG A 38 -5.48 1.55 -9.54
CA ARG A 38 -5.33 0.16 -9.93
C ARG A 38 -4.04 -0.02 -10.73
N MET A 39 -3.33 -1.10 -10.46
CA MET A 39 -2.03 -1.44 -11.06
C MET A 39 -0.85 -0.55 -10.61
N HIS A 40 -1.08 0.39 -9.69
CA HIS A 40 -0.05 1.32 -9.19
C HIS A 40 0.03 1.40 -7.65
N TYR A 41 -0.77 0.64 -6.90
CA TYR A 41 -0.72 0.60 -5.44
C TYR A 41 0.66 0.28 -4.87
N ALA A 42 1.42 -0.62 -5.51
CA ALA A 42 2.78 -0.93 -5.03
C ALA A 42 3.74 0.26 -5.17
N GLU A 43 3.66 0.98 -6.29
CA GLU A 43 4.47 2.18 -6.55
C GLU A 43 4.06 3.34 -5.65
N LEU A 44 2.76 3.52 -5.46
CA LEU A 44 2.19 4.54 -4.56
C LEU A 44 2.53 4.27 -3.10
N ALA A 45 2.67 2.99 -2.70
CA ALA A 45 2.97 2.61 -1.33
C ALA A 45 4.38 3.00 -0.86
N THR A 46 5.35 3.10 -1.77
CA THR A 46 6.75 3.47 -1.46
C THR A 46 7.03 4.96 -1.57
N GLN A 47 6.01 5.76 -1.87
CA GLN A 47 6.12 7.21 -2.02
C GLN A 47 5.62 7.93 -0.76
N LYS A 48 6.37 8.94 -0.30
CA LYS A 48 6.13 9.66 0.96
C LYS A 48 4.68 10.15 1.15
N PHE A 49 4.07 10.70 0.11
CA PHE A 49 2.77 11.35 0.22
C PHE A 49 1.60 10.45 -0.22
N SER A 50 1.79 9.67 -1.29
CA SER A 50 0.79 8.75 -1.83
C SER A 50 0.57 7.53 -0.95
N SER A 51 1.57 7.09 -0.18
CA SER A 51 1.41 6.00 0.80
C SER A 51 0.29 6.30 1.81
N HIS A 52 0.18 7.54 2.29
CA HIS A 52 -0.91 7.98 3.17
C HIS A 52 -2.29 7.89 2.51
N VAL A 53 -2.37 8.16 1.21
CA VAL A 53 -3.62 8.03 0.44
C VAL A 53 -4.01 6.57 0.36
N VAL A 54 -3.08 5.66 0.04
CA VAL A 54 -3.31 4.21 0.01
C VAL A 54 -3.76 3.70 1.39
N GLU A 55 -3.14 4.15 2.48
CA GLU A 55 -3.56 3.79 3.83
C GLU A 55 -5.00 4.25 4.15
N LYS A 56 -5.33 5.51 3.82
CA LYS A 56 -6.66 6.08 4.10
C LYS A 56 -7.74 5.40 3.27
N CYS A 57 -7.46 5.12 2.00
CA CYS A 57 -8.32 4.34 1.11
C CYS A 57 -8.63 2.96 1.68
N ARG A 58 -7.61 2.25 2.18
CA ARG A 58 -7.82 0.92 2.77
C ARG A 58 -8.64 0.91 4.04
N ARG A 59 -8.53 1.95 4.88
CA ARG A 59 -9.38 2.07 6.07
C ARG A 59 -10.83 2.35 5.67
N LYS A 60 -11.05 3.27 4.72
CA LYS A 60 -12.38 3.78 4.35
C LYS A 60 -13.16 2.88 3.38
N TYR A 61 -12.49 2.10 2.52
CA TYR A 61 -13.12 1.29 1.48
C TYR A 61 -12.77 -0.20 1.62
N PRO A 62 -13.60 -0.98 2.34
CA PRO A 62 -13.38 -2.41 2.55
C PRO A 62 -13.27 -3.22 1.24
N GLU A 63 -14.11 -2.89 0.26
CA GLU A 63 -14.17 -3.55 -1.06
C GLU A 63 -12.82 -3.56 -1.79
N SER A 64 -12.05 -2.46 -1.69
CA SER A 64 -10.76 -2.31 -2.39
C SER A 64 -9.60 -2.99 -1.67
N ARG A 65 -9.78 -3.45 -0.42
CA ARG A 65 -8.67 -4.00 0.38
C ARG A 65 -8.08 -5.25 -0.26
N ALA A 66 -8.93 -6.14 -0.78
CA ALA A 66 -8.47 -7.38 -1.40
C ALA A 66 -7.69 -7.11 -2.69
N GLU A 67 -8.16 -6.17 -3.51
CA GLU A 67 -7.48 -5.74 -4.72
C GLU A 67 -6.09 -5.16 -4.42
N ILE A 68 -6.00 -4.23 -3.47
CA ILE A 68 -4.73 -3.63 -3.10
C ILE A 68 -3.76 -4.70 -2.58
N VAL A 69 -4.21 -5.61 -1.73
CA VAL A 69 -3.34 -6.69 -1.22
C VAL A 69 -2.86 -7.61 -2.35
N ARG A 70 -3.72 -7.96 -3.32
CA ARG A 70 -3.31 -8.77 -4.47
C ARG A 70 -2.21 -8.08 -5.27
N GLU A 71 -2.30 -6.77 -5.45
CA GLU A 71 -1.27 -6.03 -6.18
C GLU A 71 0.06 -5.97 -5.41
N LEU A 72 0.03 -5.75 -4.10
CA LEU A 72 1.23 -5.85 -3.26
C LEU A 72 1.85 -7.26 -3.33
N LEU A 73 1.00 -8.29 -3.36
CA LEU A 73 1.42 -9.68 -3.52
C LEU A 73 2.01 -10.00 -4.90
N SER A 74 1.69 -9.25 -5.96
CA SER A 74 2.28 -9.46 -7.29
C SER A 74 3.65 -8.80 -7.48
N VAL A 75 4.10 -7.98 -6.54
CA VAL A 75 5.44 -7.37 -6.58
C VAL A 75 6.51 -8.46 -6.51
N GLN A 76 7.41 -8.47 -7.50
CA GLN A 76 8.54 -9.41 -7.59
C GLN A 76 9.49 -9.24 -6.39
N ASN A 77 9.93 -8.01 -6.11
CA ASN A 77 10.85 -7.69 -5.02
C ASN A 77 10.09 -7.25 -3.76
N PHE A 78 9.21 -8.12 -3.24
CA PHE A 78 8.35 -7.78 -2.11
C PHE A 78 9.12 -7.38 -0.84
N GLU A 79 10.33 -7.91 -0.66
CA GLU A 79 11.26 -7.50 0.40
C GLU A 79 11.66 -6.03 0.35
N HIS A 80 11.67 -5.40 -0.83
CA HIS A 80 11.92 -3.97 -0.95
C HIS A 80 10.75 -3.18 -0.34
N LEU A 81 9.52 -3.63 -0.57
CA LEU A 81 8.33 -3.01 0.03
C LEU A 81 8.34 -3.12 1.56
N LEU A 82 8.82 -4.24 2.11
CA LEU A 82 8.93 -4.44 3.56
C LEU A 82 9.98 -3.52 4.21
N GLN A 83 11.06 -3.24 3.48
CA GLN A 83 12.19 -2.43 3.95
C GLN A 83 12.05 -0.94 3.58
N ASP A 84 11.09 -0.60 2.72
CA ASP A 84 10.85 0.77 2.30
C ASP A 84 10.39 1.65 3.47
N PRO A 85 10.90 2.90 3.62
CA PRO A 85 10.53 3.81 4.70
C PRO A 85 9.02 4.11 4.81
N PHE A 86 8.26 3.98 3.72
CA PHE A 86 6.82 4.23 3.66
C PHE A 86 6.02 2.93 3.40
N GLY A 87 6.50 2.08 2.49
CA GLY A 87 5.87 0.82 2.10
C GLY A 87 5.63 -0.13 3.27
N ASN A 88 6.54 -0.14 4.26
CA ASN A 88 6.40 -0.94 5.47
C ASN A 88 5.10 -0.60 6.24
N TYR A 89 4.67 0.66 6.25
CA TYR A 89 3.43 1.07 6.92
C TYR A 89 2.21 0.61 6.14
N VAL A 90 2.27 0.70 4.81
CA VAL A 90 1.19 0.19 3.95
C VAL A 90 1.00 -1.32 4.13
N VAL A 91 2.08 -2.10 4.26
CA VAL A 91 2.02 -3.55 4.55
C VAL A 91 1.58 -3.84 5.99
N GLN A 92 1.91 -3.01 6.97
CA GLN A 92 1.38 -3.17 8.35
C GLN A 92 -0.13 -2.94 8.39
N THR A 93 -0.59 -1.83 7.80
CA THR A 93 -2.02 -1.58 7.60
C THR A 93 -2.60 -2.71 6.75
N ALA A 94 -1.84 -3.23 5.76
CA ALA A 94 -1.97 -4.49 4.98
C ALA A 94 -2.72 -5.58 5.73
N LEU A 95 -1.94 -6.03 6.71
CA LEU A 95 -2.23 -7.13 7.59
C LEU A 95 -3.30 -6.75 8.62
N SER A 96 -3.37 -5.49 9.06
CA SER A 96 -4.29 -5.09 10.13
C SER A 96 -5.76 -4.98 9.71
N VAL A 97 -6.08 -4.57 8.47
CA VAL A 97 -7.47 -4.26 8.07
C VAL A 97 -8.08 -5.23 7.06
N THR A 98 -7.25 -6.07 6.43
CA THR A 98 -7.72 -7.07 5.46
C THR A 98 -8.03 -8.38 6.20
N LYS A 99 -9.08 -9.10 5.79
CA LYS A 99 -9.53 -10.37 6.38
C LYS A 99 -9.64 -11.46 5.30
N GLY A 100 -9.83 -12.71 5.73
CA GLY A 100 -10.09 -13.84 4.84
C GLY A 100 -8.85 -14.35 4.08
N PRO A 101 -9.04 -15.17 3.03
CA PRO A 101 -7.96 -15.90 2.36
C PRO A 101 -6.82 -15.01 1.85
N VAL A 102 -7.16 -13.83 1.30
CA VAL A 102 -6.17 -12.87 0.78
C VAL A 102 -5.24 -12.34 1.89
N ARG A 103 -5.74 -12.21 3.12
CA ARG A 103 -4.92 -11.85 4.28
C ARG A 103 -3.97 -13.00 4.61
N SER A 104 -4.44 -14.24 4.60
CA SER A 104 -3.61 -15.42 4.89
C SER A 104 -2.45 -15.53 3.91
N THR A 105 -2.69 -15.31 2.61
CA THR A 105 -1.61 -15.27 1.60
C THR A 105 -0.61 -14.15 1.87
N LEU A 106 -1.06 -12.97 2.31
CA LEU A 106 -0.17 -11.87 2.69
C LEU A 106 0.68 -12.23 3.91
N VAL A 107 0.09 -12.85 4.92
CA VAL A 107 0.78 -13.33 6.11
C VAL A 107 1.86 -14.34 5.72
N GLU A 108 1.53 -15.35 4.91
CA GLU A 108 2.47 -16.35 4.41
C GLU A 108 3.61 -15.73 3.61
N LYS A 109 3.32 -14.77 2.71
CA LYS A 109 4.37 -14.10 1.93
C LYS A 109 5.32 -13.32 2.84
N VAL A 110 4.81 -12.60 3.84
CA VAL A 110 5.63 -11.87 4.83
C VAL A 110 6.51 -12.82 5.65
N TYR A 111 5.97 -13.96 6.09
CA TYR A 111 6.74 -14.95 6.86
C TYR A 111 7.95 -15.51 6.12
N ARG A 112 7.90 -15.66 4.78
CA ARG A 112 9.06 -16.09 3.97
C ARG A 112 10.26 -15.16 4.09
N TYR A 113 10.03 -13.90 4.48
CA TYR A 113 11.05 -12.88 4.70
C TYR A 113 11.36 -12.66 6.19
N GLY A 114 11.05 -13.62 7.07
CA GLY A 114 11.30 -13.52 8.52
C GLY A 114 12.74 -13.19 8.90
N LYS A 115 13.71 -13.54 8.05
CA LYS A 115 15.13 -13.16 8.19
C LYS A 115 15.38 -11.64 8.18
N LEU A 116 14.43 -10.84 7.70
CA LEU A 116 14.53 -9.37 7.69
C LEU A 116 14.11 -8.74 9.02
N ASN A 117 13.75 -9.51 10.05
CA ASN A 117 13.31 -8.98 11.35
C ASN A 117 14.36 -8.09 12.07
N SER A 118 15.63 -8.20 11.70
CA SER A 118 16.74 -7.37 12.17
C SER A 118 16.68 -5.94 11.63
N SER A 119 16.08 -5.74 10.44
CA SER A 119 15.90 -4.44 9.81
C SER A 119 14.97 -3.54 10.65
N PRO A 120 15.33 -2.26 10.88
CA PRO A 120 14.53 -1.35 11.69
C PRO A 120 13.11 -1.15 11.16
N TYR A 121 12.92 -1.23 9.84
CA TYR A 121 11.61 -1.09 9.19
C TYR A 121 10.73 -2.33 9.35
N CYS A 122 11.33 -3.51 9.19
CA CYS A 122 10.64 -4.80 9.29
C CYS A 122 10.34 -5.21 10.74
N ARG A 123 11.12 -4.71 11.71
CA ARG A 123 10.97 -5.07 13.13
C ARG A 123 9.55 -4.89 13.64
N LYS A 124 8.85 -3.83 13.22
CA LYS A 124 7.45 -3.58 13.62
C LYS A 124 6.44 -4.58 13.02
N ILE A 125 6.69 -5.05 11.80
CA ILE A 125 5.87 -6.06 11.13
C ILE A 125 5.96 -7.39 11.88
N PHE A 126 7.19 -7.79 12.25
CA PHE A 126 7.45 -9.08 12.89
C PHE A 126 7.25 -9.09 14.41
N SER A 127 7.38 -7.95 15.09
CA SER A 127 7.20 -7.85 16.57
C SER A 127 5.73 -7.88 17.00
N LYS A 128 4.81 -7.44 16.15
CA LYS A 128 3.37 -7.52 16.45
C LYS A 128 2.84 -8.92 16.15
N SER A 129 2.97 -9.81 17.11
CA SER A 129 2.37 -11.16 17.09
C SER A 129 0.85 -11.13 16.87
N SER A 130 0.14 -10.05 17.22
CA SER A 130 -1.29 -9.87 16.89
C SER A 130 -1.58 -9.65 15.40
N ILE A 131 -0.63 -9.14 14.61
CA ILE A 131 -0.79 -8.85 13.18
C ILE A 131 -0.55 -10.11 12.32
N LEU A 132 0.10 -11.13 12.86
CA LEU A 132 0.44 -12.37 12.16
C LEU A 132 -0.24 -13.62 12.76
N LYS A 133 -1.17 -13.45 13.70
CA LYS A 133 -2.03 -14.55 14.18
C LYS A 133 -2.94 -15.02 13.03
N LYS A 134 -2.94 -16.33 12.85
CA LYS A 134 -3.70 -17.10 11.84
C LYS A 134 -5.20 -16.95 12.07
#